data_AF-A0A0U5GQK5-F1
#
_entry.id   AF-A0A0U5GQK5-F1
#
_cell.length_a   1.000
_cell.length_b   1.000
_cell.length_c   1.000
_cell.angle_alpha   90.00
_cell.angle_beta   90.00
_cell.angle_gamma   90.00
#
_symmetry.space_group_name_H-M   'P 1'
#
loop_
_entity.id
_entity.type
_entity.pdbx_description
1 polymer ?
#
loop_
_entity_poly.entity_id
_entity_poly.type
_entity_poly.pdbx_seq_one_letter_code
_entity_poly.pdbx_strand_id
1 'polypeptide(L)'
;MLTLEAALDLPIELPVRIEPLVLEVYDKWTDGNNTIFSSRIDGATVDGNTTLGVQNRFTPLNVPLWTDYVHRVVTEPNAPLPVRGSTNAYLGILKSHVKVDKDIHQHTLNSFAGFSIDDPKLLLSPREDGVNLIANATLPNPSVMTLQIVCLIPLIISIALTNQGTTLLDLKSGEYLLGNATIDDLMLYPGNHSVPVEGIIDLDYLISNLGEILKTQSDALNRGFLRLEAVGRNVTFNGVEIPYYAEAMRKLTLTADVSLGSLITNSIDGILKPNGTNIFANLTDPNGPTNIHDIINSIDDPDNSLGLNNNNDNSDDESQQS
;
A
#
# COMPACT_ATOMS: atom_id res chain seq x y z
N MET A 1 8.89 4.20 19.78
CA MET A 1 9.75 3.49 20.75
C MET A 1 10.54 2.46 19.97
N LEU A 2 11.83 2.27 20.28
CA LEU A 2 12.68 1.31 19.57
C LEU A 2 12.86 0.04 20.41
N THR A 3 12.65 -1.10 19.77
CA THR A 3 13.13 -2.41 20.24
C THR A 3 14.12 -2.94 19.21
N LEU A 4 15.30 -3.33 19.67
CA LEU A 4 16.36 -3.92 18.86
C LEU A 4 16.87 -5.15 19.60
N GLU A 5 16.81 -6.30 18.96
CA GLU A 5 17.30 -7.56 19.52
C GLU A 5 18.25 -8.22 18.52
N ALA A 6 19.38 -8.71 19.02
CA ALA A 6 20.38 -9.43 18.26
C ALA A 6 20.75 -10.71 19.02
N ALA A 7 20.65 -11.85 18.35
CA ALA A 7 21.21 -13.10 18.87
C ALA A 7 22.71 -13.13 18.56
N LEU A 8 23.51 -13.40 19.58
CA LEU A 8 24.95 -13.61 19.45
C LEU A 8 25.25 -15.04 19.87
N ASP A 9 25.84 -15.80 18.95
CA ASP A 9 26.31 -17.16 19.20
C ASP A 9 27.83 -17.17 19.12
N LEU A 10 28.47 -17.54 20.22
CA LEU A 10 29.91 -17.67 20.29
C LEU A 10 30.30 -19.14 20.13
N PRO A 11 31.17 -19.49 19.17
CA PRO A 11 31.61 -20.87 18.96
C PRO A 11 32.58 -21.37 20.05
N ILE A 12 32.73 -20.62 21.13
CA ILE A 12 33.65 -20.91 22.24
C ILE A 12 32.84 -21.11 23.52
N GLU A 13 33.19 -22.13 24.31
CA GLU A 13 32.58 -22.43 25.62
C GLU A 13 33.06 -21.48 26.74
N LEU A 14 33.66 -20.34 26.39
CA LEU A 14 34.21 -19.40 27.35
C LEU A 14 33.40 -18.10 27.35
N PRO A 15 32.97 -17.62 28.52
CA PRO A 15 32.17 -16.42 28.61
C PRO A 15 32.98 -15.19 28.19
N VAL A 16 32.42 -14.39 27.29
CA VAL A 16 33.00 -13.13 26.81
C VAL A 16 32.20 -11.97 27.38
N ARG A 17 32.86 -11.09 28.13
CA ARG A 17 32.22 -9.86 28.63
C ARG A 17 32.34 -8.75 27.60
N ILE A 18 31.21 -8.20 27.19
CA ILE A 18 31.12 -7.05 26.29
C ILE A 18 30.76 -5.80 27.11
N GLU A 19 31.53 -4.73 26.97
CA GLU A 19 31.20 -3.43 27.58
C GLU A 19 29.97 -2.79 26.91
N PRO A 20 29.23 -1.92 27.63
CA PRO A 20 28.15 -1.15 27.03
C PRO A 20 28.63 -0.39 25.80
N LEU A 21 27.80 -0.32 24.76
CA LEU A 21 28.15 0.31 23.49
C LEU A 21 27.02 1.19 22.97
N VAL A 22 27.39 2.24 22.24
CA VAL A 22 26.43 3.04 21.49
C VAL A 22 26.40 2.49 20.08
N LEU A 23 25.24 1.99 19.68
CA LEU A 23 24.98 1.54 18.32
C LEU A 23 24.25 2.65 17.59
N GLU A 24 24.82 3.09 16.47
CA GLU A 24 24.27 4.10 15.60
C GLU A 24 23.73 3.44 14.34
N VAL A 25 22.47 3.71 14.03
CA VAL A 25 21.92 3.50 12.70
C VAL A 25 22.18 4.77 11.92
N TYR A 26 22.79 4.64 10.73
CA TYR A 26 23.22 5.76 9.94
C TYR A 26 22.84 5.62 8.46
N ASP A 27 22.76 6.75 7.79
CA ASP A 27 22.59 6.82 6.34
C ASP A 27 23.98 6.82 5.68
N LYS A 28 24.36 5.72 5.01
CA LYS A 28 25.67 5.62 4.35
C LYS A 28 25.78 6.46 3.06
N TRP A 29 24.66 6.99 2.57
CA TRP A 29 24.58 7.79 1.35
C TRP A 29 24.61 9.30 1.63
N THR A 30 24.57 9.69 2.90
CA THR A 30 24.65 11.10 3.33
C THR A 30 26.02 11.41 3.91
N ASP A 31 26.63 12.49 3.42
CA ASP A 31 27.88 13.03 3.97
C ASP A 31 27.61 13.87 5.24
N GLY A 32 28.59 13.90 6.15
CA GLY A 32 28.52 14.71 7.38
C GLY A 32 27.73 14.04 8.51
N ASN A 33 26.78 14.75 9.11
CA ASN A 33 25.95 14.20 10.19
C ASN A 33 24.90 13.24 9.61
N ASN A 34 25.29 11.97 9.54
CA ASN A 34 24.50 10.92 8.90
C ASN A 34 23.86 9.94 9.89
N THR A 35 23.92 10.21 11.19
CA THR A 35 23.27 9.36 12.19
C THR A 35 21.76 9.59 12.15
N ILE A 36 21.03 8.52 11.86
CA ILE A 36 19.56 8.50 11.88
C ILE A 36 19.09 8.46 13.33
N PHE A 37 19.61 7.50 14.11
CA PHE A 37 19.40 7.42 15.55
C PHE A 37 20.51 6.62 16.22
N SER A 38 20.65 6.80 17.54
CA SER A 38 21.64 6.09 18.35
C SER A 38 20.98 5.46 19.57
N SER A 39 21.29 4.20 19.85
CA SER A 39 20.82 3.49 21.05
C SER A 39 21.99 2.96 21.86
N ARG A 40 21.90 3.10 23.19
CA ARG A 40 22.85 2.49 24.12
C ARG A 40 22.42 1.07 24.43
N ILE A 41 23.25 0.11 24.04
CA ILE A 41 23.11 -1.30 24.40
C ILE A 41 23.91 -1.53 25.68
N ASP A 42 23.27 -2.11 26.68
CA ASP A 42 23.89 -2.39 27.96
C ASP A 42 24.92 -3.53 27.82
N GLY A 43 25.98 -3.46 28.62
CA GLY A 43 27.03 -4.47 28.61
C GLY A 43 26.51 -5.79 29.14
N ALA A 44 27.04 -6.90 28.62
CA ALA A 44 26.59 -8.24 28.95
C ALA A 44 27.74 -9.23 28.94
N THR A 45 27.55 -10.35 29.64
CA THR A 45 28.43 -11.51 29.49
C THR A 45 27.74 -12.48 28.55
N VAL A 46 28.41 -12.79 27.44
CA VAL A 46 27.91 -13.66 26.38
C VAL A 46 28.50 -15.04 26.62
N ASP A 47 27.65 -16.02 26.81
CA ASP A 47 28.02 -17.42 27.02
C ASP A 47 27.12 -18.28 26.14
N GLY A 48 27.70 -18.92 25.12
CA GLY A 48 26.94 -19.57 24.04
C GLY A 48 25.97 -18.61 23.34
N ASN A 49 24.70 -19.05 23.20
CA ASN A 49 23.64 -18.27 22.57
C ASN A 49 23.06 -17.24 23.54
N THR A 50 23.32 -15.96 23.31
CA THR A 50 22.84 -14.84 24.12
C THR A 50 22.14 -13.79 23.26
N THR A 51 20.96 -13.36 23.67
CA THR A 51 20.28 -12.20 23.05
C THR A 51 20.72 -10.92 23.72
N LEU A 52 21.20 -9.96 22.92
CA LEU A 52 21.55 -8.61 23.34
C LEU A 52 20.59 -7.62 22.68
N GLY A 53 20.20 -6.59 23.41
CA GLY A 53 19.24 -5.65 22.84
C GLY A 53 18.78 -4.56 23.77
N VAL A 54 17.88 -3.76 23.23
CA VAL A 54 17.09 -2.78 23.96
C VAL A 54 15.63 -3.04 23.68
N GLN A 55 14.79 -2.91 24.71
CA GLN A 55 13.34 -2.99 24.56
C GLN A 55 12.72 -1.65 24.96
N ASN A 56 11.78 -1.18 24.15
CA ASN A 56 10.93 -0.02 24.43
C ASN A 56 11.72 1.25 24.87
N ARG A 57 12.86 1.51 24.23
CA ARG A 57 13.66 2.71 24.54
C ARG A 57 13.20 3.89 23.70
N PHE A 58 13.08 5.05 24.33
CA PHE A 58 12.91 6.30 23.60
C PHE A 58 14.23 6.64 22.91
N THR A 59 14.17 6.89 21.61
CA THR A 59 15.34 7.16 20.79
C THR A 59 15.06 8.38 19.92
N PRO A 60 15.73 9.52 20.16
CA PRO A 60 15.63 10.68 19.31
C PRO A 60 15.99 10.33 17.86
N LEU A 61 15.20 10.85 16.92
CA LEU A 61 15.26 10.48 15.51
C LEU A 61 15.60 11.71 14.67
N ASN A 62 16.55 11.57 13.75
CA ASN A 62 16.77 12.52 12.69
C ASN A 62 15.71 12.29 11.60
N VAL A 63 14.64 13.09 11.63
CA VAL A 63 13.45 12.87 10.79
C VAL A 63 13.76 12.84 9.30
N PRO A 64 14.53 13.78 8.70
CA PRO A 64 14.89 13.70 7.28
C PRO A 64 15.59 12.39 6.90
N LEU A 65 16.64 11.99 7.62
CA LEU A 65 17.38 10.77 7.29
C LEU A 65 16.54 9.51 7.53
N TRP A 66 15.64 9.55 8.51
CA TRP A 66 14.68 8.47 8.73
C TRP A 66 13.68 8.37 7.59
N THR A 67 13.14 9.48 7.10
CA THR A 67 12.23 9.49 5.95
C THR A 67 12.89 8.85 4.73
N ASP A 68 14.14 9.19 4.44
CA ASP A 68 14.90 8.60 3.32
C ASP A 68 15.12 7.10 3.51
N TYR A 69 15.44 6.67 4.74
CA TYR A 69 15.57 5.25 5.07
C TYR A 69 14.24 4.50 4.92
N VAL A 70 13.14 5.04 5.45
CA VAL A 70 11.79 4.46 5.30
C VAL A 70 11.42 4.35 3.82
N HIS A 71 11.71 5.38 3.02
CA HIS A 71 11.45 5.34 1.59
C HIS A 71 12.16 4.15 0.93
N ARG A 72 13.45 3.94 1.20
CA ARG A 72 14.20 2.79 0.65
C ARG A 72 13.65 1.44 1.14
N VAL A 73 13.31 1.32 2.43
CA VAL A 73 12.72 0.09 2.98
C VAL A 73 11.35 -0.22 2.35
N VAL A 74 10.58 0.80 2.00
CA VAL A 74 9.29 0.63 1.33
C VAL A 74 9.48 0.24 -0.14
N THR A 75 10.40 0.89 -0.85
CA THR A 75 10.48 0.75 -2.31
C THR A 75 11.42 -0.35 -2.79
N GLU A 76 12.57 -0.51 -2.16
CA GLU A 76 13.60 -1.46 -2.59
C GLU A 76 13.32 -2.87 -2.09
N PRO A 77 13.83 -3.92 -2.78
CA PRO A 77 13.70 -5.30 -2.32
C PRO A 77 14.67 -5.69 -1.20
N ASN A 78 15.84 -5.06 -1.13
CA ASN A 78 16.89 -5.43 -0.17
C ASN A 78 17.64 -4.20 0.37
N ALA A 79 16.93 -3.20 0.88
CA ALA A 79 17.58 -2.02 1.45
C ALA A 79 18.38 -2.41 2.72
N PRO A 80 19.71 -2.20 2.75
CA PRO A 80 20.52 -2.54 3.90
C PRO A 80 20.22 -1.59 5.06
N LEU A 81 20.42 -2.07 6.29
CA LEU A 81 20.44 -1.26 7.50
C LEU A 81 21.90 -1.07 7.95
N PRO A 82 22.53 0.09 7.67
CA PRO A 82 23.89 0.37 8.09
C PRO A 82 23.93 0.65 9.59
N VAL A 83 24.75 -0.12 10.29
CA VAL A 83 24.99 0.04 11.73
C VAL A 83 26.46 0.23 12.01
N ARG A 84 26.77 1.14 12.93
CA ARG A 84 28.13 1.32 13.44
C ARG A 84 28.16 1.47 14.95
N GLY A 85 29.26 1.06 15.55
CA GLY A 85 29.48 1.15 16.99
C GLY A 85 30.85 0.64 17.38
N SER A 86 31.25 0.88 18.61
CA SER A 86 32.52 0.38 19.14
C SER A 86 32.36 -0.02 20.59
N THR A 87 33.01 -1.11 20.99
CA THR A 87 33.03 -1.60 22.37
C THR A 87 34.37 -2.27 22.68
N ASN A 88 34.57 -2.63 23.95
CA ASN A 88 35.63 -3.53 24.35
C ASN A 88 35.03 -4.87 24.76
N ALA A 89 35.58 -5.95 24.22
CA ALA A 89 35.30 -7.32 24.63
C ALA A 89 36.42 -7.85 25.52
N TYR A 90 36.08 -8.65 26.52
CA TYR A 90 37.03 -9.26 27.45
C TYR A 90 36.84 -10.77 27.49
N LEU A 91 37.93 -11.50 27.30
CA LEU A 91 38.03 -12.93 27.56
C LEU A 91 38.97 -13.12 28.75
N GLY A 92 38.41 -13.22 29.95
CA GLY A 92 39.18 -13.13 31.20
C GLY A 92 39.88 -11.78 31.32
N ILE A 93 41.22 -11.79 31.37
CA ILE A 93 42.05 -10.57 31.40
C ILE A 93 42.36 -10.00 30.01
N LEU A 94 42.13 -10.78 28.95
CA LEU A 94 42.43 -10.34 27.58
C LEU A 94 41.39 -9.34 27.14
N LYS A 95 41.83 -8.14 26.76
CA LYS A 95 40.99 -7.07 26.22
C LYS A 95 41.15 -7.00 24.71
N SER A 96 40.03 -6.92 24.00
CA SER A 96 39.99 -6.67 22.56
C SER A 96 39.08 -5.48 22.27
N HIS A 97 39.51 -4.60 21.37
CA HIS A 97 38.67 -3.51 20.87
C HIS A 97 37.86 -4.01 19.67
N VAL A 98 36.54 -3.91 19.76
CA VAL A 98 35.62 -4.39 18.74
C VAL A 98 34.96 -3.18 18.09
N LYS A 99 35.18 -3.02 16.79
CA LYS A 99 34.46 -2.06 15.96
C LYS A 99 33.40 -2.80 15.14
N VAL A 100 32.16 -2.35 15.25
CA VAL A 100 31.04 -2.76 14.42
C VAL A 100 30.85 -1.69 13.36
N ASP A 101 30.92 -2.09 12.10
CA ASP A 101 30.64 -1.25 10.94
C ASP A 101 30.14 -2.20 9.86
N LYS A 102 28.81 -2.36 9.80
CA LYS A 102 28.16 -3.45 9.06
C LYS A 102 26.89 -2.98 8.40
N ASP A 103 26.69 -3.44 7.17
CA ASP A 103 25.40 -3.40 6.49
C ASP A 103 24.64 -4.68 6.82
N ILE A 104 23.56 -4.55 7.60
CA ILE A 104 22.65 -5.66 7.86
C ILE A 104 21.79 -5.83 6.61
N HIS A 105 22.01 -6.94 5.90
CA HIS A 105 21.24 -7.26 4.70
C HIS A 105 19.91 -7.90 5.12
N GLN A 106 18.82 -7.41 4.57
CA GLN A 106 17.47 -7.85 4.88
C GLN A 106 16.58 -7.73 3.65
N HIS A 107 15.57 -8.58 3.57
CA HIS A 107 14.46 -8.35 2.65
C HIS A 107 13.62 -7.19 3.16
N THR A 108 13.21 -6.33 2.24
CA THR A 108 12.37 -5.15 2.50
C THR A 108 11.10 -5.21 1.64
N LEU A 109 10.22 -4.21 1.73
CA LEU A 109 8.84 -4.35 1.23
C LEU A 109 8.74 -4.46 -0.29
N ASN A 110 9.77 -4.08 -1.05
CA ASN A 110 9.80 -4.19 -2.50
C ASN A 110 8.57 -3.57 -3.18
N SER A 111 8.17 -2.37 -2.73
CA SER A 111 6.95 -1.69 -3.20
C SER A 111 5.69 -2.54 -3.09
N PHE A 112 5.64 -3.43 -2.10
CA PHE A 112 4.58 -4.43 -1.89
C PHE A 112 4.35 -5.32 -3.12
N ALA A 113 5.43 -5.75 -3.78
CA ALA A 113 5.33 -6.71 -4.88
C ALA A 113 4.53 -7.96 -4.46
N GLY A 114 3.46 -8.27 -5.19
CA GLY A 114 2.49 -9.29 -4.81
C GLY A 114 1.25 -8.75 -4.09
N PHE A 115 1.09 -7.43 -4.02
CA PHE A 115 -0.17 -6.79 -3.63
C PHE A 115 -1.34 -7.33 -4.46
N SER A 116 -2.42 -7.74 -3.79
CA SER A 116 -3.65 -8.19 -4.42
C SER A 116 -4.86 -7.59 -3.74
N ILE A 117 -5.95 -7.48 -4.50
CA ILE A 117 -7.27 -7.12 -4.00
C ILE A 117 -8.17 -8.32 -4.20
N ASP A 118 -8.67 -8.83 -3.10
CA ASP A 118 -9.47 -10.05 -3.01
C ASP A 118 -10.90 -9.69 -2.58
N ASP A 119 -11.86 -10.47 -3.05
CA ASP A 119 -13.29 -10.32 -2.77
C ASP A 119 -13.85 -8.89 -2.90
N PRO A 120 -13.57 -8.18 -4.02
CA PRO A 120 -14.08 -6.84 -4.21
C PRO A 120 -15.61 -6.88 -4.30
N LYS A 121 -16.27 -5.96 -3.62
CA LYS A 121 -17.72 -5.81 -3.59
C LYS A 121 -18.10 -4.34 -3.71
N LEU A 122 -18.76 -4.02 -4.82
CA LEU A 122 -19.35 -2.71 -5.01
C LEU A 122 -20.80 -2.69 -4.48
N LEU A 123 -21.11 -1.73 -3.62
CA LEU A 123 -22.45 -1.47 -3.09
C LEU A 123 -23.13 -0.43 -3.98
N LEU A 124 -24.24 -0.81 -4.62
CA LEU A 124 -25.00 0.12 -5.46
C LEU A 124 -25.72 1.21 -4.68
N SER A 125 -26.11 0.88 -3.44
CA SER A 125 -26.54 1.85 -2.45
C SER A 125 -25.38 2.04 -1.48
N PRO A 126 -24.69 3.20 -1.51
CA PRO A 126 -23.66 3.51 -0.54
C PRO A 126 -24.19 3.40 0.89
N ARG A 127 -23.30 3.07 1.83
CA ARG A 127 -23.60 3.14 3.26
C ARG A 127 -23.77 4.61 3.68
N GLU A 128 -24.26 4.87 4.90
CA GLU A 128 -24.48 6.22 5.44
C GLU A 128 -23.21 7.11 5.44
N ASP A 129 -22.02 6.50 5.52
CA ASP A 129 -20.72 7.17 5.45
C ASP A 129 -20.22 7.39 4.01
N GLY A 130 -20.99 6.97 3.00
CA GLY A 130 -20.66 7.08 1.58
C GLY A 130 -19.84 5.90 1.03
N VAL A 131 -19.44 4.93 1.87
CA VAL A 131 -18.69 3.76 1.42
C VAL A 131 -19.51 2.93 0.44
N ASN A 132 -18.94 2.67 -0.72
CA ASN A 132 -19.56 1.87 -1.78
C ASN A 132 -18.62 0.83 -2.39
N LEU A 133 -17.37 0.72 -1.94
CA LEU A 133 -16.46 -0.37 -2.22
C LEU A 133 -16.03 -1.03 -0.91
N ILE A 134 -16.10 -2.35 -0.84
CA ILE A 134 -15.52 -3.16 0.23
C ILE A 134 -14.64 -4.22 -0.43
N ALA A 135 -13.42 -4.40 0.05
CA ALA A 135 -12.53 -5.45 -0.42
C ALA A 135 -11.57 -5.88 0.68
N ASN A 136 -10.83 -6.96 0.43
CA ASN A 136 -9.66 -7.33 1.22
C ASN A 136 -8.41 -7.02 0.40
N ALA A 137 -7.43 -6.34 1.00
CA ALA A 137 -6.14 -6.12 0.38
C ALA A 137 -5.09 -7.01 1.03
N THR A 138 -4.39 -7.80 0.21
CA THR A 138 -3.23 -8.55 0.67
C THR A 138 -1.97 -7.71 0.49
N LEU A 139 -1.31 -7.38 1.59
CA LEU A 139 -0.05 -6.64 1.66
C LEU A 139 1.08 -7.59 2.08
N PRO A 140 1.98 -7.95 1.15
CA PRO A 140 3.15 -8.77 1.46
C PRO A 140 4.18 -8.00 2.28
N ASN A 141 4.71 -8.63 3.32
CA ASN A 141 5.88 -8.16 4.04
C ASN A 141 6.93 -9.29 4.09
N PRO A 142 7.83 -9.37 3.11
CA PRO A 142 8.87 -10.41 3.09
C PRO A 142 9.98 -10.14 4.13
N SER A 143 9.93 -9.01 4.85
CA SER A 143 10.91 -8.67 5.87
C SER A 143 10.66 -9.41 7.18
N VAL A 144 11.67 -9.43 8.05
CA VAL A 144 11.55 -9.89 9.43
C VAL A 144 11.03 -8.80 10.37
N MET A 145 10.77 -7.59 9.86
CA MET A 145 10.32 -6.45 10.64
C MET A 145 8.79 -6.43 10.71
N THR A 146 8.26 -6.15 11.89
CA THR A 146 6.87 -5.73 12.01
C THR A 146 6.80 -4.23 11.76
N LEU A 147 6.12 -3.82 10.69
CA LEU A 147 5.92 -2.42 10.36
C LEU A 147 4.58 -1.95 10.92
N GLN A 148 4.69 -1.09 11.91
CA GLN A 148 3.57 -0.39 12.49
C GLN A 148 3.41 0.95 11.77
N ILE A 149 2.63 0.97 10.68
CA ILE A 149 2.39 2.18 9.89
C ILE A 149 1.45 3.09 10.68
N VAL A 150 0.31 2.55 11.12
CA VAL A 150 -0.50 3.18 12.15
C VAL A 150 -1.11 2.12 13.03
N CYS A 151 -0.80 2.12 14.32
CA CYS A 151 -1.52 1.29 15.27
C CYS A 151 -1.44 1.87 16.67
N LEU A 152 -2.54 1.64 17.39
CA LEU A 152 -2.67 1.65 18.82
C LEU A 152 -1.48 1.02 19.57
N ILE A 153 -0.58 1.84 20.09
CA ILE A 153 0.08 1.49 21.36
C ILE A 153 -0.72 2.21 22.44
N PRO A 154 -1.34 1.52 23.41
CA PRO A 154 -1.90 2.15 24.59
C PRO A 154 -0.73 2.69 25.43
N LEU A 155 -0.20 3.83 25.03
CA LEU A 155 0.72 4.62 25.81
C LEU A 155 -0.14 5.54 26.67
N ILE A 156 0.12 5.53 27.98
CA ILE A 156 -0.64 6.19 29.04
C ILE A 156 -0.71 7.70 28.79
N ILE A 157 -1.63 8.14 27.94
CA ILE A 157 -2.00 9.53 27.75
C ILE A 157 -3.52 9.57 27.83
N SER A 158 -4.02 9.91 29.02
CA SER A 158 -5.43 10.08 29.36
C SER A 158 -6.03 11.32 28.70
N ILE A 159 -5.98 11.42 27.38
CA ILE A 159 -6.72 12.41 26.62
C ILE A 159 -7.65 11.62 25.71
N ALA A 160 -8.95 11.78 25.91
CA ALA A 160 -10.00 11.13 25.15
C ALA A 160 -9.99 11.62 23.69
N LEU A 161 -9.04 11.13 22.91
CA LEU A 161 -9.02 11.20 21.46
C LEU A 161 -9.31 9.80 20.96
N THR A 162 -10.22 9.70 19.98
CA THR A 162 -10.52 8.47 19.24
C THR A 162 -9.22 7.94 18.66
N ASN A 163 -8.75 6.88 19.28
CA ASN A 163 -7.52 6.14 19.00
C ASN A 163 -7.59 5.43 17.64
N GLN A 164 -7.54 6.19 16.54
CA GLN A 164 -7.75 5.67 15.18
C GLN A 164 -6.60 6.10 14.27
N GLY A 165 -5.97 5.11 13.67
CA GLY A 165 -5.03 5.28 12.59
C GLY A 165 -5.67 5.06 11.23
N THR A 166 -5.48 5.97 10.28
CA THR A 166 -6.09 5.85 8.95
C THR A 166 -5.05 6.12 7.87
N THR A 167 -4.98 5.19 6.90
CA THR A 167 -4.22 5.35 5.66
C THR A 167 -5.19 5.63 4.52
N LEU A 168 -5.03 6.78 3.88
CA LEU A 168 -5.85 7.22 2.74
C LEU A 168 -5.09 6.96 1.44
N LEU A 169 -5.76 6.34 0.49
CA LEU A 169 -5.25 5.97 -0.82
C LEU A 169 -6.18 6.52 -1.91
N ASP A 170 -5.61 6.88 -3.04
CA ASP A 170 -6.33 7.31 -4.24
C ASP A 170 -6.46 6.14 -5.19
N LEU A 171 -7.70 5.81 -5.54
CA LEU A 171 -7.99 4.72 -6.46
C LEU A 171 -8.01 5.26 -7.89
N LYS A 172 -7.08 4.79 -8.72
CA LYS A 172 -6.95 5.14 -10.12
C LYS A 172 -7.08 3.93 -11.02
N SER A 173 -7.47 4.16 -12.28
CA SER A 173 -7.24 3.24 -13.38
C SER A 173 -6.60 4.02 -14.52
N GLY A 174 -5.30 3.80 -14.74
CA GLY A 174 -4.48 4.69 -15.57
C GLY A 174 -4.50 6.13 -15.04
N GLU A 175 -4.90 7.07 -15.88
CA GLU A 175 -4.97 8.49 -15.52
C GLU A 175 -6.28 8.89 -14.80
N TYR A 176 -7.27 8.00 -14.78
CA TYR A 176 -8.60 8.30 -14.23
C TYR A 176 -8.63 8.10 -12.72
N LEU A 177 -8.89 9.16 -11.96
CA LEU A 177 -9.14 9.08 -10.52
C LEU A 177 -10.59 8.63 -10.29
N LEU A 178 -10.76 7.40 -9.80
CA LEU A 178 -12.07 6.78 -9.59
C LEU A 178 -12.63 7.06 -8.19
N GLY A 179 -11.78 7.41 -7.23
CA GLY A 179 -12.21 7.61 -5.86
C GLY A 179 -11.07 7.51 -4.84
N ASN A 180 -11.43 7.13 -3.62
CA ASN A 180 -10.48 6.91 -2.54
C ASN A 180 -10.74 5.58 -1.81
N ALA A 181 -9.71 5.10 -1.13
CA ALA A 181 -9.77 3.94 -0.24
C ALA A 181 -9.13 4.27 1.11
N THR A 182 -9.62 3.62 2.15
CA THR A 182 -9.17 3.75 3.53
C THR A 182 -8.79 2.39 4.08
N ILE A 183 -7.62 2.34 4.72
CA ILE A 183 -7.15 1.22 5.52
C ILE A 183 -6.95 1.72 6.94
N ASP A 184 -7.69 1.15 7.89
CA ASP A 184 -7.59 1.51 9.29
C ASP A 184 -6.61 0.60 10.04
N ASP A 185 -5.87 1.19 10.98
CA ASP A 185 -4.96 0.52 11.91
C ASP A 185 -3.99 -0.49 11.26
N LEU A 186 -3.33 -0.05 10.18
CA LEU A 186 -2.43 -0.89 9.40
C LEU A 186 -1.17 -1.32 10.17
N MET A 187 -1.12 -2.62 10.46
CA MET A 187 0.05 -3.34 10.97
C MET A 187 0.45 -4.47 10.03
N LEU A 188 1.73 -4.53 9.70
CA LEU A 188 2.29 -5.53 8.81
C LEU A 188 3.30 -6.39 9.58
N TYR A 189 2.91 -7.61 9.95
CA TYR A 189 3.88 -8.58 10.49
C TYR A 189 4.67 -9.22 9.34
N PRO A 190 5.72 -10.00 9.61
CA PRO A 190 6.37 -10.81 8.58
C PRO A 190 5.38 -11.78 7.91
N GLY A 191 5.35 -11.81 6.58
CA GLY A 191 4.47 -12.63 5.75
C GLY A 191 3.38 -11.86 4.99
N ASN A 192 2.43 -12.59 4.40
CA ASN A 192 1.29 -11.99 3.69
C ASN A 192 0.18 -11.62 4.66
N HIS A 193 -0.29 -10.38 4.59
CA HIS A 193 -1.31 -9.85 5.49
C HIS A 193 -2.52 -9.39 4.69
N SER A 194 -3.67 -10.02 4.92
CA SER A 194 -4.94 -9.56 4.38
C SER A 194 -5.58 -8.58 5.36
N VAL A 195 -5.89 -7.36 4.90
CA VAL A 195 -6.56 -6.31 5.67
C VAL A 195 -7.83 -5.86 4.97
N PRO A 196 -8.91 -5.54 5.71
CA PRO A 196 -10.11 -4.98 5.12
C PRO A 196 -9.80 -3.58 4.57
N VAL A 197 -10.37 -3.27 3.42
CA VAL A 197 -10.30 -1.97 2.76
C VAL A 197 -11.70 -1.49 2.44
N GLU A 198 -12.00 -0.26 2.81
CA GLU A 198 -13.24 0.42 2.46
C GLU A 198 -12.92 1.52 1.45
N GLY A 199 -13.82 1.79 0.52
CA GLY A 199 -13.61 2.80 -0.51
C GLY A 199 -14.88 3.53 -0.92
N ILE A 200 -14.66 4.73 -1.42
CA ILE A 200 -15.68 5.61 -2.00
C ILE A 200 -15.29 5.84 -3.46
N ILE A 201 -16.03 5.21 -4.37
CA ILE A 201 -15.89 5.32 -5.83
C ILE A 201 -16.97 6.25 -6.38
N ASP A 202 -16.57 7.17 -7.25
CA ASP A 202 -17.50 7.97 -8.07
C ASP A 202 -18.00 7.12 -9.26
N LEU A 203 -19.19 6.53 -9.09
CA LEU A 203 -19.79 5.66 -10.09
C LEU A 203 -20.22 6.42 -11.35
N ASP A 204 -20.68 7.66 -11.20
CA ASP A 204 -21.10 8.48 -12.34
C ASP A 204 -19.89 8.84 -13.20
N TYR A 205 -18.77 9.21 -12.57
CA TYR A 205 -17.51 9.45 -13.25
C TYR A 205 -16.97 8.17 -13.91
N LEU A 206 -16.99 7.03 -13.20
CA LEU A 206 -16.58 5.74 -13.76
C LEU A 206 -17.38 5.37 -15.01
N ILE A 207 -18.72 5.45 -14.95
CA ILE A 207 -19.60 5.13 -16.07
C ILE A 207 -19.37 6.09 -17.25
N SER A 208 -19.24 7.39 -16.97
CA SER A 208 -19.03 8.41 -18.00
C SER A 208 -17.69 8.27 -18.72
N ASN A 209 -16.67 7.71 -18.06
CA ASN A 209 -15.33 7.52 -18.62
C ASN A 209 -15.02 6.05 -18.96
N LEU A 210 -16.00 5.15 -18.84
CA LEU A 210 -15.78 3.71 -18.94
C LEU A 210 -15.13 3.34 -20.27
N GLY A 211 -15.64 3.87 -21.40
CA GLY A 211 -15.08 3.60 -22.72
C GLY A 211 -13.60 3.94 -22.84
N GLU A 212 -13.16 5.08 -22.29
CA GLU A 212 -11.75 5.48 -22.34
C GLU A 212 -10.89 4.70 -21.35
N ILE A 213 -11.40 4.43 -20.13
CA ILE A 213 -10.74 3.55 -19.18
C ILE A 213 -10.48 2.20 -19.83
N LEU A 214 -11.49 1.60 -20.47
CA LEU A 214 -11.36 0.28 -21.08
C LEU A 214 -10.32 0.27 -22.21
N LYS A 215 -10.25 1.32 -23.04
CA LYS A 215 -9.21 1.46 -24.09
C LYS A 215 -7.79 1.44 -23.52
N THR A 216 -7.56 2.08 -22.37
CA THR A 216 -6.24 2.11 -21.70
C THR A 216 -5.89 0.79 -20.99
N GLN A 217 -6.86 -0.11 -20.84
CA GLN A 217 -6.74 -1.35 -20.05
C GLN A 217 -6.90 -2.64 -20.87
N SER A 218 -6.82 -2.56 -22.20
CA SER A 218 -7.07 -3.67 -23.12
C SER A 218 -6.35 -4.97 -22.72
N ASP A 219 -5.07 -4.91 -22.35
CA ASP A 219 -4.30 -6.07 -21.90
C ASP A 219 -4.85 -6.76 -20.64
N ALA A 220 -5.32 -5.98 -19.67
CA ALA A 220 -5.91 -6.51 -18.43
C ALA A 220 -7.30 -7.09 -18.70
N LEU A 221 -8.10 -6.39 -19.49
CA LEU A 221 -9.47 -6.76 -19.84
C LEU A 221 -9.53 -8.02 -20.68
N ASN A 222 -8.60 -8.19 -21.63
CA ASN A 222 -8.46 -9.41 -22.42
C ASN A 222 -8.20 -10.65 -21.55
N ARG A 223 -7.72 -10.45 -20.31
CA ARG A 223 -7.54 -11.50 -19.31
C ARG A 223 -8.69 -11.59 -18.29
N GLY A 224 -9.72 -10.76 -18.41
CA GLY A 224 -10.87 -10.68 -17.51
C GLY A 224 -10.65 -9.83 -16.25
N PHE A 225 -9.63 -8.97 -16.24
CA PHE A 225 -9.25 -8.15 -15.09
C PHE A 225 -9.36 -6.65 -15.35
N LEU A 226 -9.63 -5.88 -14.30
CA LEU A 226 -9.49 -4.43 -14.25
C LEU A 226 -8.25 -4.08 -13.44
N ARG A 227 -7.27 -3.44 -14.07
CA ARG A 227 -6.10 -2.89 -13.37
C ARG A 227 -6.52 -1.69 -12.53
N LEU A 228 -6.30 -1.77 -11.22
CA LEU A 228 -6.43 -0.65 -10.31
C LEU A 228 -5.07 -0.27 -9.73
N GLU A 229 -4.86 1.03 -9.58
CA GLU A 229 -3.70 1.61 -8.93
C GLU A 229 -4.16 2.36 -7.68
N ALA A 230 -3.66 1.97 -6.52
CA ALA A 230 -3.84 2.69 -5.27
C ALA A 230 -2.59 3.51 -4.96
N VAL A 231 -2.72 4.84 -4.98
CA VAL A 231 -1.61 5.77 -4.70
C VAL A 231 -1.76 6.35 -3.30
N GLY A 232 -0.71 6.32 -2.49
CA GLY A 232 -0.80 6.88 -1.13
C GLY A 232 -1.13 8.37 -1.13
N ARG A 233 -2.09 8.80 -0.31
CA ARG A 233 -2.44 10.22 -0.13
C ARG A 233 -1.98 10.76 1.21
N ASN A 234 -2.36 10.08 2.30
CA ASN A 234 -2.03 10.52 3.66
C ASN A 234 -2.01 9.35 4.64
N VAL A 235 -1.29 9.53 5.74
CA VAL A 235 -1.26 8.63 6.89
C VAL A 235 -1.49 9.49 8.13
N THR A 236 -2.59 9.26 8.83
CA THR A 236 -2.98 10.04 10.01
C THR A 236 -3.10 9.17 11.25
N PHE A 237 -2.79 9.74 12.40
CA PHE A 237 -3.04 9.16 13.71
C PHE A 237 -3.72 10.20 14.59
N ASN A 238 -4.91 9.88 15.10
CA ASN A 238 -5.75 10.82 15.87
C ASN A 238 -5.97 12.15 15.12
N GLY A 239 -6.14 12.08 13.80
CA GLY A 239 -6.34 13.23 12.92
C GLY A 239 -5.07 14.04 12.60
N VAL A 240 -3.90 13.66 13.13
CA VAL A 240 -2.62 14.31 12.84
C VAL A 240 -1.84 13.50 11.82
N GLU A 241 -1.40 14.15 10.74
CA GLU A 241 -0.56 13.53 9.72
C GLU A 241 0.80 13.10 10.30
N ILE A 242 1.26 11.91 9.91
CA ILE A 242 2.60 11.39 10.21
C ILE A 242 3.49 11.61 8.98
N PRO A 243 4.33 12.67 8.95
CA PRO A 243 4.94 13.14 7.70
C PRO A 243 5.83 12.11 7.01
N TYR A 244 6.65 11.38 7.77
CA TYR A 244 7.59 10.40 7.20
C TYR A 244 6.89 9.19 6.58
N TYR A 245 5.72 8.79 7.10
CA TYR A 245 4.90 7.75 6.46
C TYR A 245 4.11 8.32 5.30
N ALA A 246 3.51 9.51 5.44
CA ALA A 246 2.77 10.14 4.36
C ALA A 246 3.65 10.40 3.13
N GLU A 247 4.88 10.87 3.32
CA GLU A 247 5.85 11.08 2.22
C GLU A 247 6.28 9.79 1.54
N ALA A 248 6.54 8.72 2.31
CA ALA A 248 6.89 7.43 1.75
C ALA A 248 5.71 6.82 0.96
N MET A 249 4.49 6.90 1.51
CA MET A 249 3.28 6.37 0.88
C MET A 249 2.86 7.16 -0.36
N ARG A 250 3.06 8.49 -0.39
CA ARG A 250 2.76 9.32 -1.58
C ARG A 250 3.58 8.96 -2.82
N LYS A 251 4.72 8.33 -2.62
CA LYS A 251 5.59 7.84 -3.71
C LYS A 251 5.33 6.38 -4.07
N LEU A 252 4.42 5.72 -3.37
CA LEU A 252 4.10 4.32 -3.55
C LEU A 252 2.80 4.19 -4.36
N THR A 253 2.91 3.50 -5.49
CA THR A 253 1.77 3.07 -6.30
C THR A 253 1.61 1.57 -6.15
N LEU A 254 0.50 1.15 -5.56
CA LEU A 254 0.11 -0.25 -5.42
C LEU A 254 -0.74 -0.65 -6.61
N THR A 255 -0.31 -1.62 -7.40
CA THR A 255 -1.02 -2.06 -8.60
C THR A 255 -1.61 -3.45 -8.40
N ALA A 256 -2.90 -3.61 -8.66
CA ALA A 256 -3.59 -4.91 -8.60
C ALA A 256 -4.48 -5.13 -9.82
N ASP A 257 -4.54 -6.38 -10.29
CA ASP A 257 -5.52 -6.86 -11.27
C ASP A 257 -6.76 -7.36 -10.52
N VAL A 258 -7.88 -6.67 -10.65
CA VAL A 258 -9.15 -7.00 -9.99
C VAL A 258 -10.03 -7.81 -10.93
N SER A 259 -10.51 -8.97 -10.49
CA SER A 259 -11.41 -9.83 -11.27
C SER A 259 -12.75 -9.14 -11.52
N LEU A 260 -13.08 -8.88 -12.80
CA LEU A 260 -14.38 -8.32 -13.19
C LEU A 260 -15.53 -9.28 -12.87
N GLY A 261 -15.32 -10.57 -13.08
CA GLY A 261 -16.32 -11.60 -12.76
C GLY A 261 -16.67 -11.60 -11.29
N SER A 262 -15.66 -11.59 -10.41
CA SER A 262 -15.85 -11.57 -8.96
C SER A 262 -16.52 -10.29 -8.49
N LEU A 263 -16.14 -9.13 -9.05
CA LEU A 263 -16.76 -7.85 -8.75
C LEU A 263 -18.27 -7.87 -9.08
N ILE A 264 -18.62 -8.35 -10.28
CA ILE A 264 -20.02 -8.43 -10.73
C ILE A 264 -20.81 -9.41 -9.85
N THR A 265 -20.31 -10.62 -9.60
CA THR A 265 -21.02 -11.63 -8.79
C THR A 265 -21.24 -11.15 -7.35
N ASN A 266 -20.20 -10.60 -6.72
CA ASN A 266 -20.26 -10.14 -5.32
C ASN A 266 -21.19 -8.92 -5.15
N SER A 267 -21.29 -8.07 -6.18
CA SER A 267 -22.21 -6.94 -6.22
C SER A 267 -23.66 -7.36 -6.46
N ILE A 268 -23.91 -8.31 -7.36
CA ILE A 268 -25.27 -8.81 -7.66
C ILE A 268 -25.88 -9.56 -6.48
N ASP A 269 -25.08 -10.34 -5.74
CA ASP A 269 -25.54 -10.97 -4.49
C ASP A 269 -26.01 -9.94 -3.45
N GLY A 270 -25.51 -8.70 -3.53
CA GLY A 270 -25.98 -7.58 -2.72
C GLY A 270 -27.35 -7.03 -3.12
N ILE A 271 -27.74 -7.19 -4.39
CA ILE A 271 -28.96 -6.62 -5.00
C ILE A 271 -30.17 -7.55 -4.84
N LEU A 272 -29.97 -8.86 -4.71
CA LEU A 272 -31.05 -9.87 -4.64
C LEU A 272 -31.90 -9.84 -3.35
N LYS A 273 -31.96 -8.69 -2.65
CA LYS A 273 -32.97 -8.39 -1.63
C LYS A 273 -34.17 -7.67 -2.30
N PRO A 274 -35.43 -7.95 -1.91
CA PRO A 274 -36.58 -7.87 -2.82
C PRO A 274 -37.04 -6.46 -3.29
N ASN A 275 -36.35 -5.37 -2.95
CA ASN A 275 -36.87 -4.00 -3.08
C ASN A 275 -35.88 -2.95 -3.68
N GLY A 276 -34.87 -3.35 -4.45
CA GLY A 276 -33.88 -2.41 -5.02
C GLY A 276 -34.27 -1.86 -6.40
N THR A 277 -34.15 -0.55 -6.59
CA THR A 277 -34.30 0.16 -7.87
C THR A 277 -33.14 -0.18 -8.82
N ASN A 278 -33.44 -0.63 -10.04
CA ASN A 278 -32.43 -1.10 -11.01
C ASN A 278 -31.65 0.07 -11.65
N ILE A 279 -30.52 0.48 -11.06
CA ILE A 279 -29.62 1.48 -11.66
C ILE A 279 -28.84 0.95 -12.88
N PHE A 280 -28.77 -0.37 -13.06
CA PHE A 280 -28.20 -1.00 -14.26
C PHE A 280 -29.19 -1.11 -15.43
N ALA A 281 -30.43 -0.62 -15.30
CA ALA A 281 -31.42 -0.69 -16.36
C ALA A 281 -30.90 -0.12 -17.68
N ASN A 282 -30.06 0.92 -17.63
CA ASN A 282 -29.49 1.56 -18.81
C ASN A 282 -28.34 0.77 -19.48
N LEU A 283 -27.67 -0.12 -18.73
CA LEU A 283 -26.62 -1.03 -19.24
C LEU A 283 -27.21 -2.35 -19.77
N THR A 284 -28.41 -2.72 -19.30
CA THR A 284 -29.16 -3.90 -19.73
C THR A 284 -30.23 -3.60 -20.78
N ASP A 285 -30.53 -2.32 -21.06
CA ASP A 285 -31.46 -1.93 -22.12
C ASP A 285 -30.77 -2.16 -23.48
N PRO A 286 -31.25 -3.11 -24.30
CA PRO A 286 -30.68 -3.35 -25.63
C PRO A 286 -30.73 -2.12 -26.54
N ASN A 287 -31.61 -1.16 -26.24
CA ASN A 287 -31.82 0.06 -27.02
C ASN A 287 -31.25 1.32 -26.33
N GLY A 288 -30.54 1.16 -25.21
CA GLY A 288 -29.90 2.27 -24.51
C GLY A 288 -28.66 2.78 -25.27
N PRO A 289 -28.22 4.04 -25.05
CA PRO A 289 -27.09 4.65 -25.76
C PRO A 289 -25.73 3.98 -25.49
N THR A 290 -25.65 3.10 -24.48
CA THR A 290 -24.47 2.31 -24.12
C THR A 290 -24.93 0.97 -23.52
N ASN A 291 -25.12 -0.05 -24.36
CA ASN A 291 -25.45 -1.40 -23.88
C ASN A 291 -24.16 -2.25 -23.71
N ILE A 292 -24.22 -3.31 -22.90
CA ILE A 292 -23.06 -4.22 -22.69
C ILE A 292 -22.63 -4.91 -24.01
N HIS A 293 -23.56 -5.14 -24.93
CA HIS A 293 -23.27 -5.72 -26.24
C HIS A 293 -22.38 -4.82 -27.10
N ASP A 294 -22.58 -3.51 -27.08
CA ASP A 294 -21.81 -2.52 -27.84
C ASP A 294 -20.40 -2.37 -27.28
N ILE A 295 -20.26 -2.46 -25.95
CA ILE A 295 -18.96 -2.48 -25.28
C ILE A 295 -18.18 -3.74 -25.65
N ILE A 296 -18.81 -4.92 -25.59
CA ILE A 296 -18.17 -6.20 -25.95
C ILE A 296 -17.82 -6.22 -27.45
N ASN A 297 -18.71 -5.76 -28.33
CA ASN A 297 -18.46 -5.68 -29.76
C ASN A 297 -17.35 -4.68 -30.12
N SER A 298 -17.20 -3.59 -29.35
CA SER A 298 -16.10 -2.63 -29.54
C SER A 298 -14.72 -3.16 -29.13
N ILE A 299 -14.69 -4.24 -28.33
CA ILE A 299 -13.46 -4.93 -27.91
C ILE A 299 -13.03 -5.97 -28.96
N ASP A 300 -13.98 -6.55 -29.69
CA ASP A 300 -13.72 -7.54 -30.75
C ASP A 300 -13.30 -6.92 -32.10
N ASP A 301 -13.48 -5.61 -32.31
CA ASP A 301 -13.13 -4.94 -33.58
C ASP A 301 -12.26 -3.67 -33.36
N PRO A 302 -10.93 -3.80 -33.20
CA PRO A 302 -10.02 -2.69 -32.91
C PRO A 302 -9.76 -1.76 -34.12
N ASP A 303 -10.23 -2.10 -35.33
CA ASP A 303 -10.03 -1.32 -36.55
C ASP A 303 -11.31 -0.60 -37.01
N ASN A 304 -11.61 0.50 -36.32
CA ASN A 304 -12.45 1.64 -36.72
C ASN A 304 -13.19 1.54 -38.09
N SER A 305 -14.43 1.06 -38.07
CA SER A 305 -15.44 1.33 -39.10
C SER A 305 -16.70 1.93 -38.46
N LEU A 306 -16.57 3.15 -37.94
CA LEU A 306 -17.73 4.02 -37.75
C LEU A 306 -18.28 4.41 -39.13
N GLY A 307 -19.21 3.61 -39.64
CA GLY A 307 -20.09 3.97 -40.73
C GLY A 307 -20.92 5.18 -40.32
N LEU A 308 -20.41 6.38 -40.62
CA LEU A 308 -21.14 7.63 -40.57
C LEU A 308 -22.30 7.53 -41.56
N ASN A 309 -23.50 7.27 -41.03
CA ASN A 309 -24.74 7.39 -41.79
C ASN A 309 -25.04 8.89 -41.97
N ASN A 310 -24.46 9.48 -43.00
CA ASN A 310 -24.74 10.86 -43.40
C ASN A 310 -26.03 10.93 -44.22
N ASN A 311 -26.99 11.64 -43.63
CA ASN A 311 -27.95 12.56 -44.24
C ASN A 311 -29.17 12.02 -45.00
N ASN A 312 -30.31 12.35 -44.39
CA ASN A 312 -31.50 12.89 -45.05
C ASN A 312 -31.17 13.69 -46.32
N ASP A 313 -31.82 13.34 -47.42
CA ASP A 313 -32.28 14.31 -48.40
C ASP A 313 -33.71 13.93 -48.79
N ASN A 314 -34.66 14.63 -48.18
CA ASN A 314 -36.03 14.67 -48.64
C ASN A 314 -36.36 16.17 -48.72
N SER A 315 -36.12 16.74 -49.89
CA SER A 315 -36.69 18.03 -50.27
C SER A 315 -37.50 17.81 -51.54
N ASP A 316 -38.80 18.03 -51.39
CA ASP A 316 -39.76 18.24 -52.46
C ASP A 316 -39.28 19.38 -53.36
N ASP A 317 -39.32 19.18 -54.67
CA ASP A 317 -39.60 20.29 -55.59
C ASP A 317 -40.40 19.79 -56.80
N GLU A 318 -41.71 20.05 -56.75
CA GLU A 318 -42.54 20.16 -57.94
C GLU A 318 -42.09 21.38 -58.75
N SER A 319 -41.77 21.22 -60.04
CA SER A 319 -42.45 21.96 -61.12
C SER A 319 -41.79 21.80 -62.50
N GLN A 320 -42.60 21.33 -63.44
CA GLN A 320 -42.83 21.85 -64.81
C GLN A 320 -41.64 22.09 -65.77
N GLN A 321 -41.72 21.42 -66.93
CA GLN A 321 -41.98 21.98 -68.28
C GLN A 321 -41.13 21.38 -69.42
N SER A 322 -41.88 20.87 -70.40
CA SER A 322 -41.60 20.55 -71.83
C SER A 322 -40.65 19.41 -72.17
#